data_AF-A0A7K2Q913-F1
#
_entry.id   AF-A0A7K2Q913-F1
#
_cell.length_a   1.000
_cell.length_b   1.000
_cell.length_c   1.000
_cell.angle_alpha   90.00
_cell.angle_beta   90.00
_cell.angle_gamma   90.00
#
_symmetry.space_group_name_H-M   'P 1'
#
loop_
_entity.id
_entity.type
_entity.pdbx_description
1 polymer ?
#
loop_
_entity_poly.entity_id
_entity_poly.type
_entity_poly.pdbx_seq_one_letter_code
_entity_poly.pdbx_strand_id
1 'polypeptide(L)'
;AVPDHEGAVRFHTFADSRINFTVILGVGEFSDQYRIKHEFIKRLHQRFRTEGISIPAPTRTVALHHEGPGTSALPPVPHQREAAPRSPATTTRS
;
A
#
# COMPACT_ATOMS: atom_id res chain seq x y z
N ALA A 1 -30.23 -26.50 6.13
CA ALA A 1 -30.75 -25.21 5.62
C ALA A 1 -32.26 -25.30 5.64
N VAL A 2 -32.96 -24.24 6.05
CA VAL A 2 -34.43 -24.22 6.00
C VAL A 2 -34.86 -24.18 4.53
N PRO A 3 -35.79 -25.04 4.06
CA PRO A 3 -36.16 -25.14 2.65
C PRO A 3 -36.67 -23.84 2.01
N ASP A 4 -37.29 -22.95 2.78
CA ASP A 4 -37.89 -21.71 2.28
C ASP A 4 -37.01 -20.45 2.47
N HIS A 5 -35.79 -20.60 3.01
CA HIS A 5 -34.93 -19.45 3.22
C HIS A 5 -34.02 -19.23 2.01
N GLU A 6 -34.43 -18.31 1.14
CA GLU A 6 -33.62 -17.89 0.00
C GLU A 6 -32.32 -17.26 0.51
N GLY A 7 -31.18 -17.85 0.14
CA GLY A 7 -29.87 -17.34 0.53
C GLY A 7 -29.59 -16.04 -0.23
N ALA A 8 -29.12 -15.01 0.47
CA ALA A 8 -28.81 -13.70 -0.14
C ALA A 8 -27.31 -13.40 -0.06
N VAL A 9 -26.77 -12.81 -1.12
CA VAL A 9 -25.40 -12.30 -1.18
C VAL A 9 -25.45 -10.80 -1.44
N ARG A 10 -24.75 -10.00 -0.61
CA ARG A 10 -24.71 -8.54 -0.74
C ARG A 10 -23.28 -8.01 -0.69
N PHE A 11 -22.85 -7.34 -1.75
CA PHE A 11 -21.60 -6.58 -1.80
C PHE A 11 -21.78 -5.22 -1.12
N HIS A 12 -20.82 -4.78 -0.31
CA HIS A 12 -21.01 -3.56 0.48
C HIS A 12 -19.79 -2.63 0.58
N THR A 13 -18.56 -3.13 0.44
CA THR A 13 -17.37 -2.28 0.65
C THR A 13 -16.23 -2.65 -0.29
N PHE A 14 -15.63 -1.65 -0.93
CA PHE A 14 -14.34 -1.77 -1.59
C PHE A 14 -13.23 -1.63 -0.54
N ALA A 15 -12.31 -2.58 -0.49
CA ALA A 15 -11.08 -2.54 0.29
C ALA A 15 -9.88 -2.41 -0.66
N ASP A 16 -8.68 -2.24 -0.11
CA ASP A 16 -7.45 -1.90 -0.85
C ASP A 16 -7.16 -2.79 -2.07
N SER A 17 -7.55 -4.06 -2.03
CA SER A 17 -7.32 -5.05 -3.10
C SER A 17 -8.47 -6.03 -3.30
N ARG A 18 -9.65 -5.78 -2.70
CA ARG A 18 -10.78 -6.73 -2.68
C ARG A 18 -12.12 -6.03 -2.49
N ILE A 19 -13.19 -6.70 -2.90
CA ILE A 19 -14.57 -6.28 -2.60
C ILE A 19 -15.11 -7.18 -1.50
N ASN A 20 -15.56 -6.58 -0.41
CA ASN A 20 -16.17 -7.29 0.70
C ASN A 20 -17.67 -7.51 0.42
N PHE A 21 -18.14 -8.71 0.76
CA PHE A 21 -19.54 -9.10 0.68
C PHE A 21 -19.96 -9.89 1.91
N THR A 22 -21.27 -9.90 2.17
CA THR A 22 -21.91 -10.67 3.23
C THR A 22 -22.85 -11.70 2.60
N VAL A 23 -22.88 -12.89 3.18
CA VAL A 23 -23.79 -13.98 2.80
C VAL A 23 -24.74 -14.23 3.96
N ILE A 24 -26.03 -14.22 3.66
CA ILE A 24 -27.11 -14.50 4.61
C ILE A 24 -27.66 -15.88 4.24
N LEU A 25 -27.49 -16.85 5.15
CA LEU A 25 -27.95 -18.22 4.97
C LEU A 25 -28.96 -18.56 6.08
N GLY A 26 -30.12 -19.12 5.71
CA GLY A 26 -31.09 -19.62 6.68
C GLY A 26 -30.67 -20.97 7.26
N VAL A 27 -30.47 -21.01 8.58
CA VAL A 27 -30.13 -22.23 9.32
C VAL A 27 -31.36 -22.72 10.09
N GLY A 28 -31.64 -24.03 10.03
CA GLY A 28 -32.80 -24.62 10.69
C GLY A 28 -32.61 -24.80 12.19
N GLU A 29 -31.36 -25.05 12.60
CA GLU A 29 -30.95 -25.06 13.99
C GLU A 29 -29.65 -24.26 14.18
N PHE A 30 -29.53 -23.59 15.33
CA PHE A 30 -28.32 -22.84 15.71
C PHE A 30 -27.07 -23.74 15.78
N SER A 31 -27.24 -25.00 16.17
CA SER A 31 -26.18 -26.01 16.26
C SER A 31 -25.45 -26.19 14.92
N ASP A 32 -26.19 -26.13 13.81
CA ASP A 32 -25.68 -26.40 12.48
C ASP A 32 -25.02 -25.20 11.81
N GLN A 33 -25.15 -24.00 12.39
CA GLN A 33 -24.67 -22.76 11.75
C GLN A 33 -23.18 -22.81 11.43
N TYR A 34 -22.37 -23.37 12.33
CA TYR A 34 -20.92 -23.45 12.17
C TYR A 34 -20.53 -24.47 11.09
N ARG A 35 -21.22 -25.61 11.05
CA ARG A 35 -21.01 -26.65 10.05
C ARG A 35 -21.39 -26.17 8.65
N ILE A 36 -22.53 -25.50 8.53
CA ILE A 36 -22.99 -24.89 7.27
C ILE A 36 -22.00 -23.82 6.80
N LYS A 37 -21.57 -22.91 7.69
CA LYS A 37 -20.58 -21.87 7.36
C LYS A 37 -19.26 -22.47 6.87
N HIS A 38 -18.77 -23.50 7.56
CA HIS A 38 -17.51 -24.15 7.22
C HIS A 38 -17.56 -24.84 5.84
N GLU A 39 -18.62 -25.60 5.57
CA GLU A 39 -18.82 -26.24 4.26
C GLU A 39 -19.02 -25.21 3.15
N PHE A 40 -19.74 -24.13 3.43
CA PHE A 40 -19.93 -23.02 2.48
C PHE A 40 -18.60 -22.40 2.07
N ILE A 41 -17.73 -22.05 3.03
CA ILE A 41 -16.42 -21.44 2.75
C ILE A 41 -15.56 -22.38 1.89
N LYS A 42 -15.54 -23.68 2.20
CA LYS A 42 -14.77 -24.67 1.42
C LYS A 42 -15.26 -24.78 -0.02
N ARG A 43 -16.58 -24.89 -0.22
CA ARG A 43 -17.18 -25.00 -1.56
C ARG A 43 -16.98 -23.73 -2.36
N LEU A 44 -17.15 -22.57 -1.74
CA LEU A 44 -16.90 -21.28 -2.37
C LEU A 44 -15.44 -21.16 -2.81
N HIS A 45 -14.51 -21.49 -1.92
CA HIS A 45 -13.08 -21.46 -2.22
C HIS A 45 -12.71 -22.43 -3.36
N GLN A 46 -13.30 -23.63 -3.39
CA GLN A 46 -13.06 -24.59 -4.47
C GLN A 46 -13.62 -24.07 -5.79
N ARG A 47 -14.83 -23.51 -5.78
CA ARG A 47 -15.47 -22.95 -6.97
C ARG A 47 -14.67 -21.78 -7.55
N PHE A 48 -14.21 -20.87 -6.69
CA PHE A 48 -13.35 -19.75 -7.10
C PHE A 48 -12.05 -20.24 -7.74
N ARG A 49 -11.40 -21.27 -7.19
CA ARG A 49 -10.23 -21.89 -7.83
C ARG A 49 -10.57 -22.46 -9.22
N THR A 50 -11.69 -23.18 -9.35
CA THR A 50 -12.11 -23.77 -10.62
C THR A 50 -12.43 -22.71 -11.68
N GLU A 51 -13.03 -21.59 -11.27
CA GLU A 51 -13.38 -20.48 -12.15
C GLU A 51 -12.20 -19.52 -12.41
N GLY A 52 -11.04 -19.76 -11.81
CA GLY A 52 -9.85 -18.90 -11.96
C GLY A 52 -9.91 -17.60 -11.15
N ILE A 53 -10.85 -17.49 -10.20
CA ILE A 53 -10.97 -16.35 -9.29
C ILE A 53 -9.94 -16.53 -8.16
N SER A 54 -8.80 -15.85 -8.29
CA SER A 54 -7.74 -15.87 -7.26
C SER A 54 -8.06 -14.92 -6.11
N ILE A 55 -7.89 -15.36 -4.87
CA ILE A 55 -8.03 -14.52 -3.67
C ILE A 55 -6.68 -13.80 -3.47
N PRO A 56 -6.63 -12.46 -3.62
CA PRO A 56 -5.38 -11.74 -3.51
C PRO A 56 -4.86 -11.77 -2.07
N ALA A 57 -3.57 -12.05 -1.91
CA ALA A 57 -2.86 -11.81 -0.66
C ALA A 57 -2.80 -10.29 -0.36
N PRO A 58 -2.60 -9.88 0.90
CA PRO A 58 -2.44 -8.47 1.25
C PRO A 58 -1.36 -7.82 0.37
N THR A 59 -1.77 -6.87 -0.48
CA THR A 59 -0.86 -6.22 -1.43
C THR A 59 -0.45 -4.85 -0.87
N ARG A 60 0.86 -4.56 -0.90
CA ARG A 60 1.40 -3.25 -0.57
C ARG A 60 2.17 -2.71 -1.77
N THR A 61 1.72 -1.60 -2.33
CA THR A 61 2.48 -0.90 -3.37
C THR A 61 3.63 -0.15 -2.73
N VAL A 62 4.86 -0.42 -3.17
CA VAL A 62 6.06 0.31 -2.75
C VAL A 62 6.51 1.19 -3.92
N ALA A 63 6.55 2.50 -3.70
CA ALA A 63 7.16 3.45 -4.64
C ALA A 63 8.66 3.54 -4.33
N LEU A 64 9.50 3.10 -5.28
CA LEU A 64 10.94 3.29 -5.19
C LEU A 64 11.28 4.66 -5.78
N HIS A 65 11.52 5.64 -4.92
CA HIS A 65 12.12 6.90 -5.34
C HIS A 65 13.62 6.68 -5.48
N HIS A 66 14.10 6.64 -6.73
CA HIS A 66 15.53 6.77 -6.99
C HIS A 66 15.89 8.23 -6.68
N GLU A 67 16.48 8.47 -5.52
CA GLU A 67 17.36 9.62 -5.38
C GLU A 67 18.51 9.39 -6.36
N GLY A 68 18.39 9.96 -7.56
CA GLY A 68 19.54 10.16 -8.45
C GLY A 68 20.64 10.83 -7.63
N PRO A 69 21.93 10.56 -7.93
CA PRO A 69 23.05 10.94 -7.08
C PRO A 69 22.86 12.37 -6.64
N GLY A 70 22.52 12.51 -5.35
CA GLY A 70 22.26 13.81 -4.78
C GLY A 70 23.50 14.64 -5.03
N THR A 71 23.36 15.69 -5.82
CA THR A 71 23.86 16.99 -5.39
C THR A 71 23.25 17.24 -4.02
N SER A 72 23.79 16.58 -2.99
CA SER A 72 23.88 17.12 -1.65
C SER A 72 24.63 18.41 -1.87
N ALA A 73 23.86 19.48 -2.10
CA ALA A 73 24.36 20.81 -2.28
C ALA A 73 25.12 21.10 -0.99
N LEU A 74 26.44 20.92 -1.04
CA LEU A 74 27.34 21.40 -0.02
C LEU A 74 26.90 22.83 0.29
N PRO A 75 26.67 23.20 1.56
CA PRO A 75 26.44 24.59 1.89
C PRO A 75 27.60 25.38 1.27
N PRO A 76 27.35 26.55 0.63
CA PRO A 76 28.41 27.30 -0.02
C PRO A 76 29.49 27.59 1.02
N VAL A 77 30.65 26.94 0.86
CA VAL A 77 31.80 27.12 1.74
C VAL A 77 32.13 28.60 1.68
N PRO A 78 32.08 29.37 2.77
CA PRO A 78 32.36 30.80 2.71
C PRO A 78 33.81 31.01 2.28
N HIS A 79 33.98 31.62 1.10
CA HIS A 79 35.29 31.90 0.53
C HIS A 79 35.84 33.07 1.35
N GLN A 80 36.91 32.85 2.12
CA GLN A 80 37.62 33.95 2.76
C GLN A 80 38.04 34.93 1.67
N ARG A 81 37.69 36.21 1.84
CA ARG A 81 38.18 37.30 1.01
C ARG A 81 39.71 37.27 1.09
N GLU A 82 40.35 36.80 0.03
CA GLU A 82 41.80 36.83 -0.09
C GLU A 82 42.24 38.29 0.03
N ALA A 83 43.09 38.57 1.01
CA ALA A 83 43.57 39.90 1.30
C ALA A 83 44.28 40.45 0.06
N ALA A 84 43.76 41.55 -0.49
CA ALA A 84 44.36 42.27 -1.60
C ALA A 84 45.87 42.51 -1.33
N PRO A 85 46.77 42.27 -2.30
CA PRO A 85 48.18 42.54 -2.11
C PRO A 85 48.36 44.05 -1.90
N ARG A 86 48.97 44.40 -0.76
CA ARG A 86 49.37 45.78 -0.45
C ARG A 86 50.41 46.22 -1.49
N SER A 87 50.06 47.17 -2.34
CA SER A 87 51.02 47.83 -3.23
C SER A 87 52.10 48.54 -2.40
N PRO A 88 53.40 48.38 -2.73
CA PRO A 88 54.45 49.14 -2.06
C PRO A 88 54.43 50.59 -2.56
N ALA A 89 54.32 51.53 -1.61
CA ALA A 89 54.48 52.96 -1.88
C ALA A 89 55.89 53.20 -2.43
N THR A 90 55.98 53.68 -3.67
CA THR A 90 57.24 54.17 -4.23
C THR A 90 57.46 55.58 -3.73
N THR A 91 58.48 55.72 -2.89
CA THR A 91 59.14 56.98 -2.60
C THR A 91 59.59 57.65 -3.90
N THR A 92 58.99 58.78 -4.25
CA THR A 92 59.61 59.75 -5.16
C THR A 92 59.81 61.04 -4.40
N ARG A 93 61.08 61.27 -4.10
CA ARG A 93 61.68 62.49 -3.59
C ARG A 93 61.79 63.49 -4.74
N SER A 94 61.28 64.70 -4.55
CA SER A 94 61.89 65.93 -5.08
C SER A 94 61.41 67.14 -4.29
#